data_AF-A0A1I9G9D3-F1
#
_entry.id   AF-A0A1I9G9D3-F1
#
_cell.length_a   1.000
_cell.length_b   1.000
_cell.length_c   1.000
_cell.angle_alpha   90.00
_cell.angle_beta   90.00
_cell.angle_gamma   90.00
#
_symmetry.space_group_name_H-M   'P 1'
#
loop_
_entity.id
_entity.type
_entity.pdbx_description
1 polymer ?
#
loop_
_entity_poly.entity_id
_entity_poly.type
_entity_poly.pdbx_seq_one_letter_code
_entity_poly.pdbx_strand_id
1 'polypeptide(L)'
;MKQSLVDKEGFPITSVDVYAVRQARCAIICAQNDRQKLTAEIEKAMLILHQQKRDCTTTCSEHATDDIPIVHRTSNAPFAKVAKVMIASPAFRAGLKDGDQLIQFGSLHAGNFTDIKELSIVVQNSMN
;
A
#
# COMPACT_ATOMS: atom_id res chain seq x y z
N MET A 1 -3.68 9.50 27.10
CA MET A 1 -5.09 9.41 27.55
C MET A 1 -5.33 9.16 29.05
N LYS A 2 -4.29 9.18 29.92
CA LYS A 2 -4.42 8.71 31.31
C LYS A 2 -4.47 9.81 32.38
N GLN A 3 -4.56 11.08 32.00
CA GLN A 3 -4.61 12.17 32.98
C GLN A 3 -5.96 12.21 33.70
N SER A 4 -5.95 12.45 35.01
CA SER A 4 -7.16 12.62 35.82
C SER A 4 -8.03 13.77 35.29
N LEU A 5 -9.35 13.61 35.34
CA LEU A 5 -10.32 14.68 35.05
C LEU A 5 -10.87 15.32 36.32
N VAL A 6 -10.33 14.93 37.48
CA VAL A 6 -10.63 15.52 38.78
C VAL A 6 -9.39 16.19 39.33
N ASP A 7 -9.61 17.27 40.07
CA ASP A 7 -8.58 18.00 40.80
C ASP A 7 -8.12 17.24 42.06
N LYS A 8 -7.32 17.90 42.90
CA LYS A 8 -6.78 17.33 44.15
C LYS A 8 -7.84 17.22 45.25
N GLU A 9 -8.92 17.98 45.15
CA GLU A 9 -10.02 18.02 46.13
C GLU A 9 -11.15 17.05 45.75
N GLY A 10 -11.07 16.44 44.55
CA GLY A 10 -12.02 15.44 44.07
C GLY A 10 -13.14 16.02 43.21
N PHE A 11 -13.06 17.30 42.81
CA PHE A 11 -14.05 17.96 41.98
C PHE A 11 -13.67 17.93 40.49
N PRO A 12 -14.66 17.96 39.58
CA PRO A 12 -14.41 18.08 38.14
C PRO A 12 -13.58 19.34 37.83
N ILE A 13 -12.55 19.19 37.01
CA ILE A 13 -11.69 20.31 36.62
C ILE A 13 -12.51 21.34 35.84
N THR A 14 -12.54 22.59 36.32
CA THR A 14 -13.37 23.67 35.75
C THR A 14 -12.87 24.20 34.41
N SER A 15 -11.59 24.05 34.10
CA SER A 15 -10.98 24.54 32.86
C SER A 15 -11.26 23.67 31.64
N VAL A 16 -11.92 22.51 31.81
CA VAL A 16 -12.10 21.52 30.76
C VAL A 16 -13.53 20.98 30.80
N ASP A 17 -14.12 20.78 29.63
CA ASP A 17 -15.37 20.03 29.52
C ASP A 17 -15.12 18.53 29.77
N VAL A 18 -15.32 18.12 31.02
CA VAL A 18 -15.11 16.74 31.48
C VAL A 18 -16.01 15.74 30.72
N TYR A 19 -17.22 16.14 30.33
CA TYR A 19 -18.16 15.28 29.61
C TYR A 19 -17.66 15.01 28.20
N ALA A 20 -17.36 16.06 27.44
CA ALA A 20 -16.84 15.94 26.08
C ALA A 20 -15.52 15.16 26.05
N VAL A 21 -14.61 15.43 27.00
CA VAL A 21 -13.34 14.72 27.08
C VAL A 21 -13.54 13.24 27.42
N ARG A 22 -14.48 12.89 28.30
CA ARG A 22 -14.79 11.48 28.59
C ARG A 22 -15.31 10.77 27.35
N GLN A 23 -16.22 11.39 26.59
CA GLN A 23 -16.75 10.80 25.37
C GLN A 23 -15.68 10.61 24.31
N ALA A 24 -14.84 11.63 24.07
CA ALA A 24 -13.71 11.52 23.15
C ALA A 24 -12.70 10.45 23.57
N ARG A 25 -12.43 10.32 24.88
CA ARG A 25 -11.55 9.27 25.42
C ARG A 25 -12.12 7.88 25.17
N CYS A 26 -13.39 7.66 25.44
CA CYS A 26 -14.04 6.38 25.15
C CYS A 26 -13.95 6.03 23.66
N ALA A 27 -14.29 6.97 22.77
CA ALA A 27 -14.23 6.75 21.34
C ALA A 27 -12.83 6.34 20.84
N ILE A 28 -11.79 7.04 21.32
CA ILE A 28 -10.40 6.73 20.94
C ILE A 28 -9.95 5.40 21.52
N ILE A 29 -10.31 5.08 22.77
CA ILE A 29 -9.95 3.79 23.38
C ILE A 29 -10.60 2.64 22.61
N CYS A 30 -11.87 2.76 22.24
CA CYS A 30 -12.56 1.78 21.40
C CYS A 30 -11.82 1.61 20.06
N ALA A 31 -11.53 2.70 19.34
CA ALA A 31 -10.81 2.65 18.08
C ALA A 31 -9.40 2.03 18.21
N GLN A 32 -8.69 2.30 19.32
CA GLN A 32 -7.38 1.71 19.59
C GLN A 32 -7.46 0.21 19.83
N ASN A 33 -8.43 -0.24 20.62
CA ASN A 33 -8.66 -1.66 20.90
C ASN A 33 -9.07 -2.41 19.62
N ASP A 34 -9.97 -1.84 18.82
CA ASP A 34 -10.41 -2.43 17.56
C ASP A 34 -9.25 -2.57 16.58
N ARG A 35 -8.44 -1.51 16.44
CA ARG A 35 -7.24 -1.57 15.61
C ARG A 35 -6.26 -2.62 16.10
N GLN A 36 -6.04 -2.74 17.42
CA GLN A 36 -5.14 -3.75 17.97
C GLN A 36 -5.65 -5.16 17.67
N LYS A 37 -6.96 -5.40 17.80
CA LYS A 37 -7.60 -6.66 17.46
C LYS A 37 -7.44 -7.01 15.98
N LEU A 38 -7.77 -6.07 15.08
CA LEU A 38 -7.62 -6.26 13.63
C LEU A 38 -6.16 -6.52 13.24
N THR A 39 -5.22 -5.81 13.86
CA THR A 39 -3.79 -6.00 13.61
C THR A 39 -3.34 -7.41 14.00
N ALA A 40 -3.78 -7.93 15.16
CA ALA A 40 -3.47 -9.28 15.61
C ALA A 40 -4.10 -10.36 14.70
N GLU A 41 -5.32 -10.12 14.20
CA GLU A 41 -5.97 -11.01 13.23
C GLU A 41 -5.21 -11.06 11.89
N ILE A 42 -4.77 -9.89 11.39
CA ILE A 42 -3.96 -9.79 10.17
C ILE A 42 -2.62 -10.52 10.36
N GLU A 43 -1.94 -10.33 11.48
CA GLU A 43 -0.67 -11.01 11.78
C GLU A 43 -0.84 -12.54 11.76
N LYS A 44 -1.89 -13.06 12.40
CA LYS A 44 -2.20 -14.48 12.41
C LYS A 44 -2.48 -15.01 10.99
N ALA A 45 -3.28 -14.30 10.20
CA ALA A 45 -3.60 -14.68 8.82
C ALA A 45 -2.33 -14.70 7.95
N MET A 46 -1.47 -13.70 8.10
CA MET A 46 -0.20 -13.60 7.36
C MET A 46 0.75 -14.75 7.71
N LEU A 47 0.85 -15.11 9.00
CA LEU A 47 1.63 -16.27 9.44
C LEU A 47 1.15 -17.57 8.77
N ILE A 48 -0.17 -17.80 8.74
CA ILE A 48 -0.78 -18.99 8.14
C ILE A 48 -0.48 -19.04 6.63
N LEU A 49 -0.66 -17.94 5.90
CA LEU A 49 -0.36 -17.87 4.47
C LEU A 49 1.12 -18.18 4.19
N HIS A 50 2.03 -17.64 5.00
CA HIS A 50 3.46 -17.90 4.86
C HIS A 50 3.86 -19.34 5.22
N GLN A 51 3.19 -19.96 6.20
CA GLN A 51 3.37 -21.38 6.51
C GLN A 51 2.91 -22.26 5.34
N GLN A 52 1.69 -22.03 4.83
CA GLN A 52 1.17 -22.74 3.66
C GLN A 52 2.09 -22.63 2.43
N LYS A 53 2.60 -21.43 2.14
CA LYS A 53 3.56 -21.23 1.04
C LYS A 53 4.84 -22.04 1.25
N ARG A 54 5.40 -22.07 2.47
CA ARG A 54 6.58 -22.89 2.79
C ARG A 54 6.33 -24.38 2.64
N ASP A 55 5.18 -24.86 3.10
CA ASP A 55 4.82 -26.28 3.00
C ASP A 55 4.64 -26.69 1.53
N CYS A 56 4.00 -25.85 0.71
CA CYS A 56 3.87 -26.07 -0.73
C CYS A 56 5.23 -26.04 -1.47
N THR A 57 6.16 -25.15 -1.10
CA THR A 57 7.52 -25.12 -1.68
C THR A 57 8.29 -26.41 -1.37
N THR A 58 8.00 -27.09 -0.26
CA THR A 58 8.73 -28.31 0.13
C THR A 58 8.24 -29.56 -0.62
N THR A 59 7.01 -29.55 -1.15
CA THR A 59 6.43 -30.67 -1.92
C THR A 59 6.45 -30.48 -3.44
N CYS A 60 6.77 -29.27 -3.94
CA CYS A 60 6.82 -28.98 -5.37
C CYS A 60 8.01 -28.05 -5.67
N SER A 61 9.06 -28.61 -6.30
CA SER A 61 10.16 -27.82 -6.86
C SER A 61 9.64 -26.90 -7.97
N GLU A 62 10.23 -25.70 -8.03
CA GLU A 62 10.28 -24.79 -9.19
C GLU A 62 8.95 -24.17 -9.67
N HIS A 63 8.62 -22.96 -9.19
CA HIS A 63 8.55 -21.74 -10.00
C HIS A 63 7.85 -20.57 -9.27
N ALA A 64 8.36 -19.36 -9.55
CA ALA A 64 7.81 -18.04 -9.27
C ALA A 64 7.79 -17.58 -7.79
N THR A 65 8.96 -17.12 -7.34
CA THR A 65 9.00 -15.86 -6.61
C THR A 65 8.38 -14.78 -7.52
N ASP A 66 7.08 -14.50 -7.37
CA ASP A 66 6.50 -13.20 -7.71
C ASP A 66 7.10 -12.15 -6.76
N ASP A 67 8.42 -12.00 -6.79
CA ASP A 67 9.10 -10.78 -6.40
C ASP A 67 8.78 -9.78 -7.50
N ILE A 68 7.56 -9.25 -7.51
CA ILE A 68 7.31 -8.00 -8.21
C ILE A 68 8.24 -7.01 -7.50
N PRO A 69 9.33 -6.55 -8.13
CA PRO A 69 10.23 -5.63 -7.46
C PRO A 69 9.38 -4.44 -7.03
N ILE A 70 9.42 -4.10 -5.75
CA ILE A 70 8.67 -2.98 -5.21
C ILE A 70 9.18 -1.73 -5.94
N VAL A 71 8.42 -1.30 -6.95
CA VAL A 71 8.72 -0.12 -7.72
C VAL A 71 8.43 1.08 -6.82
N HIS A 72 9.45 1.57 -6.11
CA HIS A 72 9.34 2.80 -5.36
C HIS A 72 9.02 3.93 -6.34
N ARG A 73 7.85 4.56 -6.16
CA ARG A 73 7.47 5.74 -6.94
C ARG A 73 8.50 6.84 -6.72
N THR A 74 9.30 7.10 -7.75
CA THR A 74 10.35 8.14 -7.68
C THR A 74 9.81 9.53 -8.05
N SER A 75 8.70 9.61 -8.79
CA SER A 75 8.08 10.89 -9.17
C SER A 75 6.59 10.74 -9.49
N ASN A 76 5.84 11.83 -9.29
CA ASN A 76 4.43 11.95 -9.71
C ASN A 76 4.27 12.74 -11.03
N ALA A 77 5.37 13.14 -11.66
CA ALA A 77 5.35 13.90 -12.91
C ALA A 77 5.12 12.95 -14.09
N PRO A 78 4.05 13.10 -14.88
CA PRO A 78 3.85 12.28 -16.07
C PRO A 78 4.85 12.67 -17.15
N PHE A 79 5.46 11.68 -17.80
CA PHE A 79 6.43 11.92 -18.90
C PHE A 79 5.98 11.36 -20.25
N ALA A 80 5.00 10.44 -20.25
CA ALA A 80 4.45 9.88 -21.48
C ALA A 80 2.92 9.70 -21.36
N LYS A 81 2.26 9.62 -22.51
CA LYS A 81 0.81 9.40 -22.61
C LYS A 81 0.53 8.21 -23.52
N VAL A 82 -0.38 7.34 -23.12
CA VAL A 82 -0.84 6.22 -23.92
C VAL A 82 -1.65 6.76 -25.09
N ALA A 83 -1.15 6.58 -26.30
CA ALA A 83 -1.83 7.08 -27.50
C ALA A 83 -3.06 6.22 -27.85
N LYS A 84 -2.88 4.91 -27.96
CA LYS A 84 -3.94 3.97 -28.32
C LYS A 84 -3.65 2.56 -27.80
N VAL A 85 -4.68 1.91 -27.29
CA VAL A 85 -4.66 0.52 -26.82
C VAL A 85 -5.56 -0.31 -27.71
N MET A 86 -4.99 -1.34 -28.32
CA MET A 86 -5.75 -2.25 -29.18
C MET A 86 -6.62 -3.19 -28.33
N ILE A 87 -7.86 -3.41 -28.76
CA ILE A 87 -8.79 -4.35 -28.12
C ILE A 87 -8.16 -5.75 -28.13
N ALA A 88 -8.32 -6.49 -27.03
CA ALA A 88 -7.76 -7.83 -26.79
C ALA A 88 -6.22 -7.93 -26.75
N SER A 89 -5.48 -6.81 -26.79
CA SER A 89 -4.04 -6.78 -26.54
C SER A 89 -3.70 -7.04 -25.06
N PRO A 90 -2.44 -7.38 -24.73
CA PRO A 90 -1.99 -7.51 -23.34
C PRO A 90 -2.26 -6.25 -22.51
N ALA A 91 -2.05 -5.06 -23.09
CA ALA A 91 -2.30 -3.78 -22.44
C ALA A 91 -3.80 -3.56 -22.13
N PHE A 92 -4.70 -3.99 -23.02
CA PHE A 92 -6.15 -3.94 -22.79
C PHE A 92 -6.57 -4.89 -21.65
N ARG A 93 -6.02 -6.11 -21.62
CA ARG A 93 -6.29 -7.08 -20.54
C ARG A 93 -5.74 -6.61 -19.19
N ALA A 94 -4.63 -5.87 -19.20
CA ALA A 94 -4.07 -5.23 -18.02
C ALA A 94 -4.85 -3.98 -17.55
N GLY A 95 -5.87 -3.54 -18.31
CA GLY A 95 -6.74 -2.43 -17.95
C GLY A 95 -6.26 -1.03 -18.37
N LEU A 96 -5.21 -0.94 -19.19
CA LEU A 96 -4.69 0.32 -19.72
C LEU A 96 -5.67 0.92 -20.74
N LYS A 97 -5.81 2.24 -20.78
CA LYS A 97 -6.75 2.96 -21.65
C LYS A 97 -6.08 4.04 -22.49
N ASP A 98 -6.76 4.40 -23.58
CA ASP A 98 -6.40 5.52 -24.42
C ASP A 98 -6.38 6.81 -23.58
N GLY A 99 -5.24 7.50 -23.62
CA GLY A 99 -5.04 8.76 -22.94
C GLY A 99 -4.50 8.68 -21.51
N ASP A 100 -4.27 7.48 -20.97
CA ASP A 100 -3.61 7.31 -19.66
C ASP A 100 -2.23 7.96 -19.64
N GLN A 101 -1.84 8.52 -18.48
CA GLN A 101 -0.54 9.16 -18.29
C GLN A 101 0.41 8.24 -17.53
N LEU A 102 1.64 8.11 -18.04
CA LEU A 102 2.69 7.28 -17.46
C LEU A 102 3.60 8.15 -16.59
N ILE A 103 3.68 7.79 -15.32
CA ILE A 103 4.57 8.42 -14.32
C ILE A 103 5.89 7.67 -14.18
N GLN A 104 5.88 6.35 -14.38
CA GLN A 104 7.04 5.48 -14.23
C GLN A 104 6.87 4.23 -15.09
N PHE A 105 7.96 3.75 -15.69
CA PHE A 105 8.01 2.51 -16.45
C PHE A 105 9.29 1.75 -16.10
N GLY A 106 9.19 0.72 -15.26
CA GLY A 106 10.36 0.08 -14.66
C GLY A 106 11.21 1.08 -13.87
N SER A 107 12.46 1.29 -14.31
CA SER A 107 13.39 2.28 -13.76
C SER A 107 13.27 3.68 -14.40
N LEU A 108 12.49 3.83 -15.48
CA LEU A 108 12.34 5.10 -16.20
C LEU A 108 11.28 5.99 -15.54
N HIS A 109 11.60 7.27 -15.39
CA HIS A 109 10.73 8.31 -14.84
C HIS A 109 11.07 9.66 -15.49
N ALA A 110 10.30 10.72 -15.21
CA ALA A 110 10.44 12.03 -15.85
C ALA A 110 11.83 12.68 -15.75
N GLY A 111 12.67 12.26 -14.79
CA GLY A 111 14.02 12.78 -14.61
C GLY A 111 15.12 12.02 -15.38
N ASN A 112 14.82 10.82 -15.88
CA ASN A 112 15.78 9.96 -16.59
C ASN A 112 15.34 9.64 -18.03
N PHE A 113 14.07 9.90 -18.38
CA PHE A 113 13.55 9.58 -19.70
C PHE A 113 14.02 10.60 -20.75
N THR A 114 14.70 10.14 -21.80
CA THR A 114 15.13 11.00 -22.92
C THR A 114 14.55 10.62 -24.27
N ASP A 115 14.61 9.33 -24.63
CA ASP A 115 14.12 8.80 -25.91
C ASP A 115 13.19 7.59 -25.70
N ILE A 116 12.20 7.46 -26.57
CA ILE A 116 11.19 6.39 -26.52
C ILE A 116 11.80 4.99 -26.70
N LYS A 117 12.98 4.90 -27.32
CA LYS A 117 13.73 3.64 -27.50
C LYS A 117 14.10 2.99 -26.17
N GLU A 118 14.31 3.77 -25.12
CA GLU A 118 14.64 3.27 -23.79
C GLU A 118 13.53 2.37 -23.22
N LEU A 119 12.26 2.67 -23.51
CA LEU A 119 11.13 1.81 -23.12
C LEU A 119 11.24 0.41 -23.73
N SER A 120 11.67 0.32 -25.00
CA SER A 120 11.85 -0.97 -25.68
C SER A 120 12.93 -1.81 -25.03
N ILE A 121 14.02 -1.17 -24.57
CA ILE A 121 15.13 -1.85 -23.88
C ILE A 121 14.64 -2.41 -22.54
N VAL A 122 13.89 -1.62 -21.77
CA VAL A 122 13.32 -2.07 -20.49
C VAL A 122 12.38 -3.26 -20.69
N VAL A 123 11.53 -3.23 -21.72
CA VAL A 123 10.65 -4.37 -22.06
C VAL A 123 11.47 -5.60 -22.43
N GLN A 124 12.48 -5.44 -23.28
CA GLN A 124 13.30 -6.56 -23.73
C GLN A 124 14.07 -7.23 -22.58
N ASN A 125 14.59 -6.41 -21.65
CA ASN A 125 15.25 -6.92 -20.45
C ASN A 125 14.27 -7.59 -19.46
N SER A 126 12.99 -7.26 -19.50
CA SER A 126 11.96 -7.89 -18.65
C SER A 126 11.42 -9.21 -19.19
N MET A 127 11.72 -9.54 -20.46
CA MET A 127 11.29 -10.78 -21.11
C MET A 127 12.33 -11.91 -21.06
N ASN A 128 13.57 -11.60 -20.68
CA ASN A 128 14.64 -12.58 -20.46
C ASN A 128 14.72 -12.96 -18.98
#